data_AF-A0A954ZF05-F1
#
_entry.id   AF-A0A954ZF05-F1
#
_cell.length_a   1.000
_cell.length_b   1.000
_cell.length_c   1.000
_cell.angle_alpha   90.00
_cell.angle_beta   90.00
_cell.angle_gamma   90.00
#
_symmetry.space_group_name_H-M   'P 1'
#
loop_
_entity.id
_entity.type
_entity.pdbx_description
1 polymer ?
#
loop_
_entity_poly.entity_id
_entity_poly.type
_entity_poly.pdbx_seq_one_letter_code
_entity_poly.pdbx_strand_id
1 'polypeptide(L)' 'DHRLFCHVSRSLQALQLTSIEAVQAAIHQTTTRTGLRVVCERAPRPYARGVKANPEFLANEPTCRDNELSAYNYKFSPN' A
#
# COMPACT_ATOMS: atom_id res chain seq x y z
N ASP A 1 -7.61 -0.66 10.00
CA ASP A 1 -6.97 -0.12 11.21
C ASP A 1 -5.65 0.52 10.81
N HIS A 2 -5.52 1.85 10.97
CA HIS A 2 -4.33 2.60 10.54
C HIS A 2 -3.16 2.49 11.53
N ARG A 3 -3.36 1.87 12.69
CA ARG A 3 -2.35 1.80 13.76
C ARG A 3 -1.23 0.79 13.48
N LEU A 4 -1.48 -0.20 12.61
CA LEU A 4 -0.47 -1.20 12.22
C LEU A 4 0.61 -0.63 11.30
N PHE A 5 0.23 0.21 10.34
CA PHE A 5 1.12 0.63 9.25
C PHE A 5 2.36 1.37 9.76
N CYS A 6 2.25 2.18 10.82
CA CYS A 6 3.41 2.89 11.35
C CYS A 6 4.48 1.95 11.93
N HIS A 7 4.09 0.78 12.46
CA HIS A 7 5.04 -0.23 12.94
C HIS A 7 5.71 -0.96 11.77
N VAL A 8 4.95 -1.29 10.73
CA VAL A 8 5.47 -1.91 9.51
C VAL A 8 6.42 -0.96 8.76
N SER A 9 6.08 0.32 8.62
CA SER A 9 6.98 1.29 7.99
C SER A 9 8.30 1.44 8.73
N ARG A 10 8.30 1.34 10.06
CA ARG A 10 9.53 1.37 10.87
C ARG A 10 10.38 0.11 10.68
N SER A 11 9.77 -1.07 10.59
CA SER A 11 10.52 -2.32 10.36
C SER A 11 11.17 -2.38 8.98
N LEU A 12 10.60 -1.69 7.99
CA LEU A 12 11.15 -1.55 6.64
C LEU A 12 12.21 -0.43 6.53
N GLN A 13 12.35 0.42 7.53
CA GLN A 13 13.24 1.58 7.47
C GLN A 13 14.70 1.14 7.35
N ALA A 14 15.45 1.81 6.46
CA ALA A 14 16.87 1.55 6.19
C ALA A 14 17.21 0.13 5.68
N LEU A 15 16.19 -0.66 5.31
CA LEU A 15 16.39 -1.94 4.63
C LEU A 15 16.34 -1.75 3.11
N GLN A 16 17.26 -2.42 2.40
CA GLN A 16 17.18 -2.53 0.96
C GLN A 16 16.17 -3.62 0.57
N LEU A 17 15.01 -3.22 0.05
CA LEU A 17 13.92 -4.13 -0.30
C LEU A 17 14.09 -4.67 -1.72
N THR A 18 14.92 -5.70 -1.89
CA THR A 18 15.27 -6.26 -3.21
C THR A 18 14.38 -7.42 -3.67
N SER A 19 13.62 -8.03 -2.75
CA SER A 19 12.71 -9.15 -3.06
C SER A 19 11.46 -9.13 -2.19
N ILE A 20 10.43 -9.87 -2.61
CA ILE A 20 9.18 -10.03 -1.84
C ILE A 20 9.48 -10.76 -0.52
N GLU A 21 10.39 -11.72 -0.55
CA GLU A 21 10.82 -12.49 0.61
C GLU A 21 11.53 -11.61 1.63
N ALA A 22 12.38 -10.67 1.19
CA ALA A 22 13.03 -9.70 2.07
C ALA A 22 12.01 -8.78 2.76
N VAL A 23 11.00 -8.31 1.99
CA VAL A 23 9.88 -7.54 2.55
C VAL A 23 9.09 -8.37 3.57
N GLN A 24 8.73 -9.60 3.22
CA GLN A 24 7.97 -10.49 4.10
C GLN A 24 8.73 -10.78 5.41
N ALA A 25 10.04 -11.04 5.33
CA ALA A 25 10.88 -11.28 6.50
C ALA A 25 10.97 -10.05 7.42
N ALA A 26 11.05 -8.84 6.85
CA ALA A 26 11.04 -7.60 7.62
C ALA A 26 9.68 -7.35 8.29
N ILE A 27 8.57 -7.56 7.57
CA ILE A 27 7.23 -7.39 8.12
C ILE A 27 6.98 -8.39 9.26
N HIS A 28 7.40 -9.65 9.14
CA HIS A 28 7.27 -10.65 10.20
C HIS A 28 7.99 -10.30 11.51
N GLN A 29 9.08 -9.51 11.44
CA GLN A 29 9.80 -9.04 12.62
C GLN A 29 9.10 -7.87 13.32
N THR A 30 8.04 -7.32 12.71
CA THR A 30 7.31 -6.18 13.27
C THR A 30 6.61 -6.58 14.56
N THR A 31 6.88 -5.80 15.62
CA THR A 31 6.21 -5.91 16.92
C THR A 31 5.67 -4.55 17.37
N THR A 32 4.56 -4.56 18.11
CA THR A 32 4.04 -3.34 18.75
C THR A 32 4.69 -3.12 20.11
N ARG A 33 4.48 -1.94 20.71
CA ARG A 33 5.00 -1.64 22.07
C ARG A 33 4.48 -2.61 23.14
N THR A 34 3.32 -3.21 22.94
CA THR A 34 2.70 -4.17 23.87
C THR A 34 3.01 -5.63 23.54
N GLY A 35 3.86 -5.89 22.54
CA GLY A 35 4.35 -7.22 22.19
C GLY A 35 3.49 -7.99 21.16
N LEU A 36 2.52 -7.34 20.51
CA LEU A 36 1.77 -7.98 19.42
C LEU A 36 2.70 -8.20 18.22
N ARG A 37 2.57 -9.35 17.57
CA ARG A 37 3.34 -9.72 16.38
C ARG A 37 2.51 -9.60 15.11
N VAL A 38 3.17 -9.27 14.01
CA VAL A 38 2.56 -9.19 12.68
C VAL A 38 2.82 -10.46 11.90
N VAL A 39 1.77 -10.99 11.28
CA VAL A 39 1.86 -12.09 10.32
C VAL A 39 1.68 -11.52 8.91
N CYS A 40 2.57 -11.88 8.01
CA CYS A 40 2.54 -11.47 6.61
C CYS A 40 2.62 -12.69 5.71
N GLU A 41 1.68 -12.81 4.79
CA GLU A 41 1.66 -13.88 3.81
C GLU A 41 1.69 -13.31 2.40
N ARG A 42 2.38 -14.02 1.51
CA ARG A 42 2.36 -13.68 0.09
C ARG A 42 0.98 -14.01 -0.47
N ALA A 43 0.35 -13.02 -1.09
CA ALA A 43 -0.90 -13.25 -1.80
C ALA A 43 -0.68 -14.27 -2.93
N PRO A 44 -1.43 -15.39 -2.96
CA PRO A 44 -1.23 -16.45 -3.95
C PRO A 44 -1.77 -16.05 -5.34
N ARG A 45 -2.65 -15.05 -5.39
CA ARG A 45 -3.27 -14.60 -6.63
C ARG A 45 -2.32 -13.68 -7.39
N PRO A 46 -2.07 -13.95 -8.69
CA PRO A 46 -1.33 -13.02 -9.51
C PRO A 46 -2.11 -11.72 -9.63
N TYR A 47 -1.43 -10.59 -9.46
CA TYR A 47 -2.01 -9.30 -9.77
C TYR A 47 -2.04 -9.14 -11.29
N ALA A 48 -3.24 -9.16 -11.87
CA ALA A 48 -3.41 -9.08 -13.31
C ALA A 48 -2.85 -7.74 -13.83
N ARG A 49 -1.89 -7.81 -14.77
CA ARG A 49 -1.32 -6.64 -15.42
C ARG A 49 -2.15 -6.24 -16.63
N GLY A 50 -2.24 -4.93 -16.90
CA GLY A 50 -2.89 -4.43 -18.11
C GLY A 50 -4.42 -4.41 -18.03
N VAL A 51 -4.99 -4.67 -16.86
CA VAL A 51 -6.42 -4.49 -16.60
C VAL A 51 -6.71 -2.99 -16.68
N LYS A 52 -7.47 -2.58 -17.70
CA LYS A 52 -7.96 -1.21 -17.84
C LYS A 52 -9.25 -1.06 -17.03
N ALA A 53 -9.40 0.09 -16.39
CA ALA A 53 -10.66 0.45 -15.75
C ALA A 53 -11.78 0.56 -16.79
N ASN A 54 -13.02 0.27 -16.37
CA ASN A 54 -14.21 0.45 -17.19
C ASN A 54 -14.32 1.93 -17.64
N PRO A 55 -14.59 2.23 -18.92
CA PRO A 55 -14.85 3.60 -19.39
C PRO A 55 -15.87 4.37 -18.53
N GLU A 56 -16.93 3.71 -18.07
CA GLU A 56 -17.96 4.32 -17.23
C GLU A 56 -17.43 4.72 -15.84
N PHE A 57 -16.52 3.93 -15.28
CA PHE A 57 -15.83 4.26 -14.04
C PHE A 57 -14.90 5.46 -14.23
N LEU A 58 -14.14 5.49 -15.33
CA LEU A 58 -13.23 6.59 -15.63
C LEU A 58 -13.96 7.92 -15.85
N ALA A 59 -15.15 7.88 -16.45
CA ALA A 59 -15.99 9.07 -16.63
C ALA A 59 -16.51 9.64 -15.30
N ASN A 60 -16.65 8.79 -14.28
CA ASN A 60 -17.17 9.14 -12.96
C ASN A 60 -16.13 8.91 -11.85
N GLU A 61 -14.84 9.02 -12.17
CA GLU A 61 -13.76 8.74 -11.22
C GLU A 61 -13.85 9.75 -10.05
N PRO A 62 -13.96 9.30 -8.79
CA PRO A 62 -14.20 10.19 -7.64
C PRO A 62 -12.95 10.96 -7.18
N THR A 63 -11.81 10.80 -7.85
CA THR A 63 -10.57 11.49 -7.53
C THR A 63 -10.55 12.89 -8.13
N CYS A 64 -10.31 13.88 -7.29
CA CYS A 64 -9.97 15.22 -7.73
C CYS A 64 -8.43 15.30 -7.86
N ARG A 65 -7.93 15.36 -9.10
CA ARG A 65 -6.48 15.51 -9.35
C ARG A 65 -6.03 16.94 -9.13
N ASP A 66 -4.78 17.10 -8.72
CA ASP A 66 -4.15 18.40 -8.55
C ASP A 66 -3.97 19.12 -9.91
N ASN A 67 -3.99 20.44 -9.93
CA ASN A 67 -3.92 21.21 -11.18
C ASN A 67 -2.51 21.23 -11.80
N GLU A 68 -1.46 21.18 -10.99
CA GLU A 68 -0.07 21.30 -11.44
C GLU A 68 0.63 19.94 -11.51
N LEU A 69 0.39 19.09 -10.50
CA LEU A 69 1.02 17.78 -10.35
C LEU A 69 -0.02 16.64 -10.40
N SER A 70 -0.98 16.73 -11.31
CA SER A 70 -2.08 15.76 -11.51
C SER A 70 -1.62 14.31 -11.68
N ALA A 71 -0.39 14.08 -12.16
CA ALA A 71 0.19 12.76 -12.33
C ALA A 71 0.53 12.07 -11.00
N TYR A 72 0.79 12.84 -9.94
CA TYR A 72 1.27 12.34 -8.66
C TYR A 72 0.28 12.61 -7.53
N ASN A 73 -0.45 13.71 -7.61
CA ASN A 73 -1.27 14.22 -6.52
C ASN A 73 -2.76 14.16 -6.88
N TYR A 74 -3.52 13.51 -6.01
CA TYR A 74 -4.97 13.45 -6.09
C TYR A 74 -5.57 13.38 -4.68
N LYS A 75 -6.84 13.76 -4.57
CA LYS A 75 -7.63 13.65 -3.34
C LYS A 75 -8.98 13.00 -3.63
N PHE A 76 -9.58 12.43 -2.60
CA PHE A 76 -11.00 12.11 -2.60
C PHE A 76 -11.72 13.18 -1.79
N SER A 77 -12.76 13.78 -2.36
CA SER A 77 -13.66 14.64 -1.58
C SER A 77 -14.62 13.76 -0.78
N PRO A 78 -14.96 14.12 0.48
CA PRO A 78 -16.04 13.45 1.18
C PRO A 78 -17.35 13.60 0.38
N ASN A 79 -18.18 12.55 0.40
CA ASN A 79 -19.57 12.64 -0.04
C ASN A 79 -20.43 13.38 0.99
#